data_AF-A0A1Q7MZ68-F1
#
_entry.id   AF-A0A1Q7MZ68-F1
#
_cell.length_a   1.000
_cell.length_b   1.000
_cell.length_c   1.000
_cell.angle_alpha   90.00
_cell.angle_beta   90.00
_cell.angle_gamma   90.00
#
_symmetry.space_group_name_H-M   'P 1'
#
loop_
_entity.id
_entity.type
_entity.pdbx_description
1 polymer ?
#
loop_
_entity_poly.entity_id
_entity_poly.type
_entity_poly.pdbx_seq_one_letter_code
_entity_poly.pdbx_strand_id
1 'polypeptide(L)'
;MQNSKYRIRLLIVLALCFSLTRVWSAAELPAQLTDEVFWQLVTEFSEPSGRFPSDNFVSNELATQRVLSELTKARKAGGAYVGVGPEQNFTYIVALQPKIAFIVDIRRQNMIQHLMYKALIELSSDRADFLSRLFSRPRPSNVDKNSGIGALFDALSPIQADQQMFDENLRAIKDRLIKEHGFKLTSEDETTLGYIFRAFYVGGPDLGYSNVAFQPRSAGPRLLPTYEELMIDTDENGQQRSFIATEENFLTLQQFEKDNLIVPVVGNFAGSTALRSVGSYLREHNTLISAFYTSNVEQYLFMTSEDWKNFYTNVSTLPLDSNSTFIRPLINTGNGYTASPQFRPTFHWDTVLFPIADLVAAFNAGMIENYYDVIQTRN
;
A
#
# COMPACT_ATOMS: atom_id res chain seq x y z
N MET A 1 -30.70 45.66 -45.05
CA MET A 1 -29.91 45.86 -43.80
C MET A 1 -30.19 44.85 -42.68
N GLN A 2 -31.29 44.08 -42.71
CA GLN A 2 -31.64 43.14 -41.62
C GLN A 2 -30.80 41.85 -41.62
N ASN A 3 -30.48 41.27 -42.79
CA ASN A 3 -29.69 40.02 -42.92
C ASN A 3 -28.21 40.15 -42.48
N SER A 4 -27.63 41.35 -42.48
CA SER A 4 -26.26 41.58 -42.01
C SER A 4 -26.16 41.53 -40.48
N LYS A 5 -27.20 42.00 -39.76
CA LYS A 5 -27.24 41.99 -38.30
C LYS A 5 -27.33 40.57 -37.70
N TYR A 6 -28.00 39.63 -38.38
CA TYR A 6 -28.08 38.23 -37.95
C TYR A 6 -26.77 37.47 -38.15
N ARG A 7 -26.04 37.74 -39.24
CA ARG A 7 -24.73 37.12 -39.50
C ARG A 7 -23.66 37.58 -38.51
N ILE A 8 -23.67 38.86 -38.13
CA ILE A 8 -22.74 39.41 -37.12
C ILE A 8 -23.04 38.84 -35.72
N ARG A 9 -24.33 38.69 -35.35
CA ARG A 9 -24.71 38.06 -34.07
C ARG A 9 -24.34 36.58 -34.00
N LEU A 10 -24.49 35.83 -35.10
CA LEU A 10 -24.10 34.41 -35.17
C LEU A 10 -22.58 34.23 -35.06
N LEU A 11 -21.79 35.11 -35.71
CA LEU A 11 -20.33 35.12 -35.62
C LEU A 11 -19.82 35.48 -34.22
N ILE A 12 -20.48 36.40 -33.51
CA ILE A 12 -20.13 36.75 -32.12
C ILE A 12 -20.46 35.61 -31.16
N VAL A 13 -21.58 34.89 -31.34
CA VAL A 13 -21.92 33.72 -30.51
C VAL A 13 -20.95 32.56 -30.76
N LEU A 14 -20.58 32.29 -32.01
CA LEU A 14 -19.55 31.28 -32.33
C LEU A 14 -18.16 31.66 -31.80
N ALA A 15 -17.78 32.94 -31.86
CA ALA A 15 -16.52 33.42 -31.29
C ALA A 15 -16.50 33.37 -29.75
N LEU A 16 -17.64 33.57 -29.08
CA LEU A 16 -17.78 33.40 -27.62
C LEU A 16 -17.80 31.92 -27.20
N CYS A 17 -18.33 31.01 -28.02
CA CYS A 17 -18.27 29.57 -27.77
C CYS A 17 -16.84 29.01 -27.91
N PHE A 18 -16.02 29.57 -28.81
CA PHE A 18 -14.62 29.18 -28.97
C PHE A 18 -13.65 29.81 -27.94
N SER A 19 -14.02 30.92 -27.31
CA SER A 19 -13.18 31.56 -26.28
C SER A 19 -13.44 31.05 -24.86
N LEU A 20 -14.48 30.24 -24.65
CA LEU A 20 -14.80 29.59 -23.36
C LEU A 20 -14.37 28.12 -23.27
N THR A 21 -13.87 27.52 -24.36
CA THR A 21 -13.17 26.23 -24.25
C THR A 21 -11.72 26.49 -23.84
N ARG A 22 -11.51 26.78 -22.55
CA ARG A 22 -10.27 26.31 -21.92
C ARG A 22 -10.36 24.79 -22.00
N VAL A 23 -9.75 24.20 -23.03
CA VAL A 23 -9.42 22.79 -23.01
C VAL A 23 -8.47 22.64 -21.83
N TRP A 24 -9.02 22.33 -20.66
CA TRP A 24 -8.24 21.93 -19.52
C TRP A 24 -7.70 20.56 -19.92
N SER A 25 -6.53 20.57 -20.57
CA SER A 25 -5.77 19.35 -20.75
C SER A 25 -5.46 18.88 -19.34
N ALA A 26 -6.08 17.78 -18.91
CA ALA A 26 -5.73 17.15 -17.65
C ALA A 26 -4.21 16.91 -17.67
N ALA A 27 -3.56 17.33 -16.59
CA ALA A 27 -2.11 17.23 -16.48
C ALA A 27 -1.73 15.75 -16.41
N GLU A 28 -0.73 15.30 -17.17
CA GLU A 28 -0.22 13.95 -16.93
C GLU A 28 0.39 13.88 -15.51
N LEU A 29 0.26 12.72 -14.86
CA LEU A 29 0.98 12.49 -13.61
C LEU A 29 2.48 12.76 -13.81
N PRO A 30 3.11 13.54 -12.92
CA PRO A 30 4.54 13.77 -13.02
C PRO A 30 5.32 12.47 -12.74
N ALA A 31 6.50 12.34 -13.34
CA ALA A 31 7.37 11.19 -13.13
C ALA A 31 7.99 11.14 -11.71
N GLN A 32 7.94 12.24 -10.97
CA GLN A 32 8.35 12.37 -9.57
C GLN A 32 7.55 13.50 -8.91
N LEU A 33 7.32 13.42 -7.61
CA LEU A 33 6.69 14.49 -6.82
C LEU A 33 7.75 15.29 -6.06
N THR A 34 7.60 16.62 -5.99
CA THR A 34 8.40 17.40 -5.05
C THR A 34 7.97 17.09 -3.62
N ASP A 35 8.82 17.37 -2.65
CA ASP A 35 8.51 17.12 -1.24
C ASP A 35 7.27 17.90 -0.77
N GLU A 36 7.06 19.11 -1.31
CA GLU A 36 5.87 19.92 -1.00
C GLU A 36 4.60 19.28 -1.53
N VAL A 37 4.62 18.79 -2.78
CA VAL A 37 3.46 18.14 -3.38
C VAL A 37 3.19 16.80 -2.68
N PHE A 38 4.22 16.00 -2.43
CA PHE A 38 4.11 14.77 -1.67
C PHE A 38 3.45 15.01 -0.30
N TRP A 39 3.98 15.98 0.46
CA TRP A 39 3.47 16.28 1.79
C TRP A 39 2.04 16.85 1.75
N GLN A 40 1.72 17.63 0.71
CA GLN A 40 0.36 18.10 0.48
C GLN A 40 -0.60 16.93 0.26
N LEU A 41 -0.25 15.95 -0.58
CA LEU A 41 -1.09 14.77 -0.80
C LEU A 41 -1.26 13.95 0.49
N VAL A 42 -0.17 13.71 1.23
CA VAL A 42 -0.22 13.00 2.52
C VAL A 42 -1.16 13.71 3.51
N THR A 43 -1.14 15.04 3.56
CA THR A 43 -1.91 15.81 4.57
C THR A 43 -3.35 16.10 4.15
N GLU A 44 -3.57 16.57 2.92
CA GLU A 44 -4.89 16.98 2.43
C GLU A 44 -5.80 15.79 2.07
N PHE A 45 -5.23 14.63 1.72
CA PHE A 45 -6.04 13.44 1.44
C PHE A 45 -6.34 12.66 2.72
N SER A 46 -5.62 12.94 3.80
CA SER A 46 -5.78 12.22 5.05
C SER A 46 -7.03 12.64 5.82
N GLU A 47 -7.63 11.65 6.46
CA GLU A 47 -8.70 11.76 7.44
C GLU A 47 -8.12 11.75 8.87
N PRO A 48 -8.92 12.08 9.91
CA PRO A 48 -8.56 11.77 11.29
C PRO A 48 -8.27 10.27 11.47
N SER A 49 -7.26 9.94 12.30
CA SER A 49 -6.93 8.55 12.58
C SER A 49 -8.12 7.81 13.19
N GLY A 50 -8.42 6.63 12.67
CA GLY A 50 -9.29 5.68 13.33
C GLY A 50 -8.50 4.72 14.22
N ARG A 51 -9.17 3.63 14.61
CA ARG A 51 -8.64 2.63 15.54
C ARG A 51 -8.63 1.25 14.91
N PHE A 52 -7.53 0.54 15.11
CA PHE A 52 -7.44 -0.89 14.84
C PHE A 52 -6.95 -1.62 16.12
N PRO A 53 -7.43 -2.85 16.42
CA PRO A 53 -7.17 -3.47 17.73
C PRO A 53 -5.72 -3.92 18.00
N SER A 54 -4.87 -4.02 16.99
CA SER A 54 -3.46 -4.39 17.11
C SER A 54 -2.53 -3.38 16.45
N ASP A 55 -1.25 -3.42 16.84
CA ASP A 55 -0.22 -2.58 16.24
C ASP A 55 -0.04 -2.86 14.74
N ASN A 56 -0.10 -4.13 14.31
CA ASN A 56 -0.13 -4.53 12.90
C ASN A 56 1.02 -3.88 12.08
N PHE A 57 2.25 -4.07 12.56
CA PHE A 57 3.47 -3.53 11.94
C PHE A 57 4.00 -4.35 10.77
N VAL A 58 3.60 -5.60 10.65
CA VAL A 58 3.93 -6.44 9.50
C VAL A 58 2.66 -7.14 9.06
N SER A 59 2.57 -7.49 7.78
CA SER A 59 1.48 -8.33 7.29
C SER A 59 1.40 -9.63 8.09
N ASN A 60 0.23 -10.26 8.08
CA ASN A 60 0.08 -11.63 8.57
C ASN A 60 -0.31 -12.60 7.44
N GLU A 61 -0.11 -12.16 6.19
CA GLU A 61 -0.60 -12.81 4.98
C GLU A 61 0.53 -13.44 4.19
N LEU A 62 0.69 -14.76 4.34
CA LEU A 62 1.37 -15.58 3.34
C LEU A 62 0.54 -15.64 2.06
N ALA A 63 1.11 -16.19 0.99
CA ALA A 63 0.56 -16.25 -0.35
C ALA A 63 0.34 -14.87 -1.02
N THR A 64 0.90 -13.79 -0.49
CA THR A 64 0.87 -12.44 -1.10
C THR A 64 1.41 -12.47 -2.54
N GLN A 65 2.38 -13.35 -2.82
CA GLN A 65 3.09 -13.39 -4.10
C GLN A 65 2.40 -14.25 -5.17
N ARG A 66 1.42 -15.09 -4.79
CA ARG A 66 0.82 -16.10 -5.69
C ARG A 66 -0.03 -15.56 -6.84
N VAL A 67 -0.46 -14.31 -6.74
CA VAL A 67 -1.24 -13.66 -7.81
C VAL A 67 -0.39 -12.90 -8.79
N LEU A 68 0.93 -12.80 -8.56
CA LEU A 68 1.77 -11.85 -9.30
C LEU A 68 1.83 -12.16 -10.80
N SER A 69 1.87 -13.43 -11.23
CA SER A 69 1.85 -13.70 -12.68
C SER A 69 0.53 -13.31 -13.33
N GLU A 70 -0.61 -13.61 -12.71
CA GLU A 70 -1.92 -13.22 -13.23
C GLU A 70 -2.11 -11.70 -13.21
N LEU A 71 -1.64 -11.06 -12.14
CA LEU A 71 -1.68 -9.63 -11.96
C LEU A 71 -0.85 -8.91 -13.04
N THR A 72 0.29 -9.47 -13.46
CA THR A 72 1.20 -8.83 -14.43
C THR A 72 0.96 -9.23 -15.90
N LYS A 73 0.31 -10.37 -16.17
CA LYS A 73 0.11 -10.94 -17.53
C LYS A 73 -0.57 -10.02 -18.56
N ALA A 74 -1.40 -9.06 -18.13
CA ALA A 74 -2.19 -8.23 -19.04
C ALA A 74 -2.21 -6.74 -18.68
N ARG A 75 -1.50 -6.32 -17.62
CA ARG A 75 -1.60 -4.97 -17.09
C ARG A 75 -0.45 -4.12 -17.57
N LYS A 76 -0.79 -3.00 -18.21
CA LYS A 76 0.19 -1.99 -18.60
C LYS A 76 0.83 -1.43 -17.33
N ALA A 77 2.16 -1.41 -17.28
CA ALA A 77 2.87 -0.39 -16.51
C ALA A 77 2.28 0.97 -16.92
N GLY A 78 1.69 1.72 -15.99
CA GLY A 78 1.11 3.01 -16.33
C GLY A 78 -0.15 3.48 -15.59
N GLY A 79 -0.80 2.65 -14.78
CA GLY A 79 -1.90 3.07 -13.90
C GLY A 79 -1.43 3.38 -12.48
N ALA A 80 -2.37 3.73 -11.60
CA ALA A 80 -2.10 3.90 -10.18
C ALA A 80 -2.32 2.59 -9.41
N TYR A 81 -1.62 2.46 -8.28
CA TYR A 81 -1.84 1.42 -7.29
C TYR A 81 -2.51 2.01 -6.06
N VAL A 82 -3.48 1.31 -5.47
CA VAL A 82 -4.02 1.63 -4.15
C VAL A 82 -3.89 0.41 -3.25
N GLY A 83 -3.59 0.61 -1.97
CA GLY A 83 -3.43 -0.49 -1.03
C GLY A 83 -3.70 -0.09 0.41
N VAL A 84 -3.80 -1.06 1.31
CA VAL A 84 -3.90 -0.88 2.78
C VAL A 84 -2.82 -1.68 3.49
N GLY A 85 -2.52 -1.37 4.75
CA GLY A 85 -1.54 -2.11 5.53
C GLY A 85 -0.10 -1.73 5.17
N PRO A 86 0.90 -2.45 5.73
CA PRO A 86 2.28 -2.01 5.62
C PRO A 86 2.98 -2.58 4.37
N GLU A 87 4.05 -3.34 4.54
CA GLU A 87 5.06 -3.61 3.52
C GLU A 87 4.64 -4.53 2.38
N GLN A 88 3.56 -5.30 2.52
CA GLN A 88 3.10 -6.20 1.44
C GLN A 88 2.75 -5.43 0.16
N ASN A 89 2.37 -4.15 0.29
CA ASN A 89 2.14 -3.24 -0.82
C ASN A 89 3.38 -3.08 -1.71
N PHE A 90 4.58 -3.04 -1.13
CA PHE A 90 5.82 -2.84 -1.87
C PHE A 90 6.08 -3.96 -2.88
N THR A 91 5.73 -5.20 -2.54
CA THR A 91 5.86 -6.34 -3.45
C THR A 91 4.98 -6.15 -4.69
N TYR A 92 3.74 -5.68 -4.52
CA TYR A 92 2.86 -5.38 -5.65
C TYR A 92 3.33 -4.16 -6.44
N ILE A 93 3.81 -3.11 -5.77
CA ILE A 93 4.33 -1.89 -6.40
C ILE A 93 5.53 -2.22 -7.29
N VAL A 94 6.49 -2.99 -6.80
CA VAL A 94 7.67 -3.42 -7.58
C VAL A 94 7.28 -4.28 -8.78
N ALA A 95 6.32 -5.20 -8.61
CA ALA A 95 5.88 -6.08 -9.69
C ALA A 95 5.04 -5.35 -10.76
N LEU A 96 4.20 -4.40 -10.35
CA LEU A 96 3.31 -3.65 -11.25
C LEU A 96 3.96 -2.42 -11.87
N GLN A 97 4.93 -1.81 -11.19
CA GLN A 97 5.54 -0.52 -11.51
C GLN A 97 4.47 0.53 -11.90
N PRO A 98 3.55 0.88 -10.98
CA PRO A 98 2.52 1.88 -11.25
C PRO A 98 3.15 3.27 -11.48
N LYS A 99 2.40 4.23 -12.03
CA LYS A 99 2.86 5.63 -12.09
C LYS A 99 2.94 6.29 -10.72
N ILE A 100 2.08 5.86 -9.80
CA ILE A 100 1.99 6.35 -8.43
C ILE A 100 1.25 5.30 -7.59
N ALA A 101 1.59 5.20 -6.32
CA ALA A 101 0.95 4.33 -5.35
C ALA A 101 0.39 5.16 -4.19
N PHE A 102 -0.83 4.83 -3.77
CA PHE A 102 -1.44 5.38 -2.56
C PHE A 102 -1.67 4.26 -1.56
N ILE A 103 -1.13 4.40 -0.36
CA ILE A 103 -1.35 3.42 0.73
C ILE A 103 -2.29 4.07 1.74
N VAL A 104 -3.56 3.65 1.71
CA VAL A 104 -4.65 4.19 2.50
C VAL A 104 -4.95 3.25 3.66
N ASP A 105 -4.63 3.68 4.88
CA ASP A 105 -4.86 2.89 6.10
C ASP A 105 -5.55 3.74 7.17
N ILE A 106 -6.45 3.12 7.92
CA ILE A 106 -7.22 3.81 8.97
C ILE A 106 -6.33 4.37 10.09
N ARG A 107 -5.11 3.83 10.26
CA ARG A 107 -4.18 4.20 11.31
C ARG A 107 -3.19 5.26 10.81
N ARG A 108 -3.09 6.38 11.52
CA ARG A 108 -1.96 7.31 11.37
C ARG A 108 -0.61 6.65 11.61
N GLN A 109 -0.55 5.67 12.51
CA GLN A 109 0.62 4.85 12.77
C GLN A 109 1.15 4.16 11.50
N ASN A 110 0.28 3.67 10.62
CA ASN A 110 0.72 3.05 9.37
C ASN A 110 1.30 4.08 8.39
N MET A 111 0.73 5.29 8.33
CA MET A 111 1.31 6.38 7.54
C MET A 111 2.72 6.75 8.03
N ILE A 112 2.91 6.86 9.35
CA ILE A 112 4.24 7.10 9.94
C ILE A 112 5.20 5.93 9.67
N GLN A 113 4.71 4.70 9.69
CA GLN A 113 5.52 3.52 9.35
C GLN A 113 6.00 3.55 7.90
N HIS A 114 5.16 3.94 6.94
CA HIS A 114 5.58 4.09 5.55
C HIS A 114 6.60 5.21 5.37
N LEU A 115 6.48 6.33 6.10
CA LEU A 115 7.52 7.36 6.13
C LEU A 115 8.83 6.85 6.74
N MET A 116 8.78 5.97 7.75
CA MET A 116 9.97 5.30 8.28
C MET A 116 10.63 4.42 7.20
N TYR A 117 9.85 3.61 6.49
CA TYR A 117 10.34 2.78 5.39
C TYR A 117 10.97 3.64 4.29
N LYS A 118 10.30 4.71 3.85
CA LYS A 118 10.83 5.69 2.89
C LYS A 118 12.24 6.13 3.24
N ALA A 119 12.44 6.66 4.45
CA ALA A 119 13.75 7.13 4.89
C ALA A 119 14.79 6.01 4.91
N LEU A 120 14.43 4.83 5.46
CA LEU A 120 15.34 3.68 5.51
C LEU A 120 15.76 3.21 4.11
N ILE A 121 14.81 3.10 3.19
CA ILE A 121 15.04 2.65 1.81
C ILE A 121 15.94 3.65 1.07
N GLU A 122 15.69 4.95 1.20
CA GLU A 122 16.48 6.00 0.56
C GLU A 122 17.92 6.09 1.09
N LEU A 123 18.10 5.88 2.40
CA LEU A 123 19.40 5.91 3.07
C LEU A 123 20.25 4.66 2.80
N SER A 124 19.66 3.61 2.25
CA SER A 124 20.30 2.32 2.04
C SER A 124 20.96 2.23 0.68
N SER A 125 22.15 1.63 0.63
CA SER A 125 22.88 1.42 -0.62
C SER A 125 22.40 0.19 -1.40
N ASP A 126 21.95 -0.85 -0.70
CA ASP A 126 21.44 -2.10 -1.23
C ASP A 126 20.45 -2.75 -0.22
N ARG A 127 19.84 -3.88 -0.60
CA ARG A 127 18.85 -4.54 0.28
C ARG A 127 19.41 -5.09 1.58
N ALA A 128 20.70 -5.43 1.64
CA ALA A 128 21.32 -5.91 2.87
C ALA A 128 21.62 -4.75 3.83
N ASP A 129 21.93 -3.57 3.30
CA ASP A 129 22.07 -2.31 4.07
C ASP A 129 20.70 -1.88 4.61
N PHE A 130 19.65 -2.01 3.79
CA PHE A 130 18.27 -1.80 4.24
C PHE A 130 17.89 -2.69 5.43
N LEU A 131 18.10 -4.01 5.34
CA LEU A 131 17.81 -4.91 6.46
C LEU A 131 18.67 -4.60 7.69
N SER A 132 19.95 -4.28 7.48
CA SER A 132 20.87 -3.86 8.55
C SER A 132 20.34 -2.64 9.29
N ARG A 133 19.87 -1.62 8.57
CA ARG A 133 19.28 -0.40 9.15
C ARG A 133 17.91 -0.65 9.78
N LEU A 134 17.01 -1.36 9.11
CA LEU A 134 15.66 -1.67 9.58
C LEU A 134 15.68 -2.34 10.95
N PHE A 135 16.57 -3.32 11.13
CA PHE A 135 16.70 -4.05 12.39
C PHE A 135 17.78 -3.49 13.32
N SER A 136 18.53 -2.47 12.88
CA SER A 136 19.73 -1.94 13.54
C SER A 136 20.67 -3.05 14.01
N ARG A 137 20.99 -3.95 13.08
CA ARG A 137 21.93 -5.06 13.25
C ARG A 137 23.12 -4.80 12.33
N PRO A 138 24.37 -4.99 12.78
CA PRO A 138 25.54 -4.90 11.92
C PRO A 138 25.36 -5.71 10.63
N ARG A 139 25.80 -5.13 9.51
CA ARG A 139 25.69 -5.79 8.21
C ARG A 139 26.47 -7.12 8.21
N PRO A 140 25.88 -8.24 7.77
CA PRO A 140 26.62 -9.49 7.61
C PRO A 140 27.73 -9.33 6.57
N SER A 141 28.94 -9.83 6.87
CA SER A 141 30.11 -9.69 5.99
C SER A 141 30.19 -10.75 4.88
N ASN A 142 29.40 -11.82 4.99
CA ASN A 142 29.39 -12.98 4.11
C ASN A 142 28.27 -12.94 3.05
N VAL A 143 27.61 -11.80 2.86
CA VAL A 143 26.56 -11.62 1.87
C VAL A 143 26.83 -10.42 0.97
N ASP A 144 26.33 -10.52 -0.26
CA ASP A 144 26.42 -9.47 -1.27
C ASP A 144 25.05 -9.28 -1.96
N LYS A 145 25.01 -8.35 -2.92
CA LYS A 145 23.80 -8.04 -3.69
C LYS A 145 23.21 -9.24 -4.46
N ASN A 146 23.99 -10.28 -4.72
CA ASN A 146 23.55 -11.46 -5.47
C ASN A 146 23.06 -12.61 -4.56
N SER A 147 23.25 -12.49 -3.25
CA SER A 147 22.90 -13.53 -2.27
C SER A 147 21.38 -13.78 -2.23
N GLY A 148 20.91 -15.02 -2.21
CA GLY A 148 19.46 -15.28 -2.08
C GLY A 148 18.88 -14.64 -0.81
N ILE A 149 17.61 -14.21 -0.83
CA ILE A 149 17.00 -13.55 0.34
C ILE A 149 17.00 -14.44 1.60
N GLY A 150 16.82 -15.76 1.45
CA GLY A 150 16.98 -16.70 2.58
C GLY A 150 18.39 -16.65 3.17
N ALA A 151 19.43 -16.63 2.32
CA ALA A 151 20.81 -16.51 2.78
C ALA A 151 21.11 -15.16 3.47
N LEU A 152 20.42 -14.08 3.07
CA LEU A 152 20.51 -12.79 3.78
C LEU A 152 19.97 -12.89 5.20
N PHE A 153 18.80 -13.51 5.38
CA PHE A 153 18.21 -13.69 6.70
C PHE A 153 19.00 -14.69 7.55
N ASP A 154 19.45 -15.82 6.97
CA ASP A 154 20.33 -16.78 7.65
C ASP A 154 21.60 -16.10 8.20
N ALA A 155 22.21 -15.22 7.40
CA ALA A 155 23.41 -14.48 7.81
C ALA A 155 23.13 -13.41 8.87
N LEU A 156 21.93 -12.83 8.87
CA LEU A 156 21.52 -11.78 9.81
C LEU A 156 21.02 -12.34 11.15
N SER A 157 20.39 -13.52 11.15
CA SER A 157 19.79 -14.18 12.31
C SER A 157 20.69 -14.22 13.56
N PRO A 158 21.98 -14.63 13.49
CA PRO A 158 22.84 -14.69 14.68
C PRO A 158 23.32 -13.31 15.16
N ILE A 159 23.19 -12.26 14.35
CA ILE A 159 23.74 -10.93 14.65
C ILE A 159 22.83 -10.20 15.63
N GLN A 160 23.35 -9.79 16.78
CA GLN A 160 22.58 -9.04 17.77
C GLN A 160 22.25 -7.62 17.29
N ALA A 161 21.09 -7.12 17.68
CA ALA A 161 20.74 -5.72 17.46
C ALA A 161 21.64 -4.82 18.32
N ASP A 162 22.06 -3.69 17.77
CA ASP A 162 22.99 -2.76 18.38
C ASP A 162 22.26 -1.45 18.75
N GLN A 163 22.32 -1.09 20.04
CA GLN A 163 21.59 0.07 20.57
C GLN A 163 22.17 1.40 20.05
N GLN A 164 23.48 1.49 19.85
CA GLN A 164 24.07 2.71 19.28
C GLN A 164 23.63 2.88 17.83
N MET A 165 23.64 1.81 17.05
CA MET A 165 23.16 1.78 15.68
C MET A 165 21.67 2.12 15.60
N PHE A 166 20.86 1.65 16.55
CA PHE A 166 19.46 2.06 16.66
C PHE A 166 19.30 3.57 16.86
N ASP A 167 20.04 4.16 17.80
CA ASP A 167 19.96 5.59 18.08
C ASP A 167 20.46 6.43 16.90
N GLU A 168 21.49 5.95 16.19
CA GLU A 168 22.01 6.57 14.97
C GLU A 168 21.02 6.48 13.80
N ASN A 169 20.45 5.30 13.54
CA ASN A 169 19.45 5.10 12.50
C ASN A 169 18.18 5.90 12.77
N LEU A 170 17.68 5.94 14.01
CA LEU A 170 16.50 6.72 14.36
C LEU A 170 16.74 8.22 14.12
N ARG A 171 17.94 8.72 14.45
CA ARG A 171 18.33 10.10 14.14
C ARG A 171 18.40 10.33 12.63
N ALA A 172 18.99 9.42 11.88
CA ALA A 172 19.09 9.52 10.42
C ALA A 172 17.70 9.52 9.74
N ILE A 173 16.78 8.67 10.20
CA ILE A 173 15.38 8.65 9.72
C ILE A 173 14.74 10.02 9.93
N LYS A 174 14.83 10.57 11.15
CA LYS A 174 14.26 11.89 11.47
C LYS A 174 14.90 13.00 10.66
N ASP A 175 16.22 12.99 10.51
CA ASP A 175 16.94 13.99 9.74
C ASP A 175 16.53 13.94 8.26
N ARG A 176 16.42 12.74 7.68
CA ARG A 176 15.95 12.55 6.30
C ARG A 176 14.53 13.11 6.11
N LEU A 177 13.58 12.74 6.97
CA LEU A 177 12.18 13.14 6.82
C LEU A 177 11.93 14.63 7.15
N ILE A 178 12.55 15.15 8.20
CA ILE A 178 12.22 16.47 8.74
C ILE A 178 13.16 17.55 8.21
N LYS A 179 14.47 17.28 8.12
CA LYS A 179 15.46 18.29 7.70
C LYS A 179 15.66 18.30 6.20
N GLU A 180 15.80 17.13 5.59
CA GLU A 180 16.08 17.02 4.15
C GLU A 180 14.79 17.17 3.32
N HIS A 181 13.75 16.38 3.61
CA HIS A 181 12.46 16.50 2.93
C HIS A 181 11.57 17.64 3.46
N GLY A 182 11.82 18.14 4.67
CA GLY A 182 11.04 19.23 5.24
C GLY A 182 9.62 18.85 5.69
N PHE A 183 9.29 17.56 5.80
CA PHE A 183 7.96 17.09 6.22
C PHE A 183 7.60 17.56 7.62
N LYS A 184 6.35 17.97 7.80
CA LYS A 184 5.86 18.60 9.05
C LYS A 184 5.32 17.57 10.02
N LEU A 185 6.18 16.66 10.47
CA LEU A 185 5.85 15.70 11.53
C LEU A 185 5.61 16.42 12.86
N THR A 186 4.56 16.02 13.57
CA THR A 186 4.29 16.49 14.93
C THR A 186 5.17 15.75 15.95
N SER A 187 5.25 16.26 17.19
CA SER A 187 5.95 15.55 18.26
C SER A 187 5.33 14.18 18.59
N GLU A 188 4.02 14.03 18.37
CA GLU A 188 3.34 12.73 18.48
C GLU A 188 3.79 11.79 17.37
N ASP A 189 3.84 12.27 16.12
CA ASP A 189 4.35 11.49 14.98
C ASP A 189 5.78 11.01 15.21
N GLU A 190 6.66 11.88 15.72
CA GLU A 190 8.04 11.52 16.08
C GLU A 190 8.12 10.47 17.19
N THR A 191 7.20 10.51 18.15
CA THR A 191 7.12 9.52 19.23
C THR A 191 6.63 8.19 18.68
N THR A 192 5.59 8.21 17.83
CA THR A 192 5.08 7.04 17.11
C THR A 192 6.16 6.42 16.22
N LEU A 193 6.94 7.23 15.51
CA LEU A 193 8.08 6.79 14.69
C LEU A 193 9.10 6.01 15.53
N GLY A 194 9.48 6.55 16.69
CA GLY A 194 10.39 5.86 17.62
C GLY A 194 9.81 4.54 18.14
N TYR A 195 8.51 4.49 18.43
CA TYR A 195 7.82 3.27 18.85
C TYR A 195 7.80 2.20 17.76
N ILE A 196 7.45 2.58 16.53
CA ILE A 196 7.45 1.67 15.37
C ILE A 196 8.87 1.13 15.14
N PHE A 197 9.88 2.00 15.05
CA PHE A 197 11.24 1.57 14.77
C PHE A 197 11.79 0.65 15.89
N ARG A 198 11.40 0.91 17.15
CA ARG A 198 11.72 0.04 18.28
C ARG A 198 11.15 -1.37 18.11
N ALA A 199 9.97 -1.52 17.51
CA ALA A 199 9.41 -2.83 17.22
C ALA A 199 10.29 -3.65 16.28
N PHE A 200 10.79 -3.03 15.20
CA PHE A 200 11.71 -3.67 14.25
C PHE A 200 13.07 -3.99 14.90
N TYR A 201 13.59 -3.09 15.72
CA TYR A 201 14.80 -3.34 16.50
C TYR A 201 14.68 -4.56 17.43
N VAL A 202 13.60 -4.64 18.21
CA VAL A 202 13.38 -5.73 19.18
C VAL A 202 13.02 -7.04 18.47
N GLY A 203 12.11 -7.00 17.51
CA GLY A 203 11.61 -8.17 16.82
C GLY A 203 12.58 -8.73 15.80
N GLY A 204 13.36 -7.88 15.12
CA GLY A 204 14.24 -8.31 14.04
C GLY A 204 13.49 -9.07 12.94
N PRO A 205 14.15 -10.03 12.29
CA PRO A 205 13.52 -10.96 11.34
C PRO A 205 12.30 -11.72 11.92
N ASP A 206 12.26 -11.93 13.24
CA ASP A 206 11.19 -12.65 13.96
C ASP A 206 9.98 -11.77 14.32
N LEU A 207 9.99 -10.48 13.95
CA LEU A 207 8.88 -9.57 14.18
C LEU A 207 7.60 -10.14 13.53
N GLY A 208 6.54 -10.25 14.32
CA GLY A 208 5.23 -10.70 13.84
C GLY A 208 4.15 -9.65 14.12
N TYR A 209 2.99 -9.84 13.50
CA TYR A 209 1.84 -8.93 13.51
C TYR A 209 1.43 -8.36 14.89
N SER A 210 1.55 -9.13 15.98
CA SER A 210 1.12 -8.74 17.34
C SER A 210 2.26 -8.59 18.36
N ASN A 211 3.53 -8.64 17.95
CA ASN A 211 4.63 -9.07 18.83
C ASN A 211 5.38 -7.98 19.63
N VAL A 212 4.92 -6.72 19.71
CA VAL A 212 5.75 -5.67 20.36
C VAL A 212 5.66 -5.66 21.88
N ALA A 213 4.52 -6.11 22.45
CA ALA A 213 4.30 -6.11 23.90
C ALA A 213 4.25 -7.51 24.55
N PHE A 214 4.31 -8.57 23.75
CA PHE A 214 4.15 -9.95 24.23
C PHE A 214 5.29 -10.82 23.70
N GLN A 215 6.34 -11.00 24.50
CA GLN A 215 7.15 -12.20 24.35
C GLN A 215 6.22 -13.41 24.50
N PRO A 216 6.14 -14.32 23.52
CA PRO A 216 5.32 -15.52 23.67
C PRO A 216 5.87 -16.32 24.85
N ARG A 217 5.16 -16.33 25.97
CA ARG A 217 5.39 -17.26 27.09
C ARG A 217 4.99 -18.71 26.74
N SER A 218 4.61 -18.98 25.50
CA SER A 218 4.04 -20.26 25.07
C SER A 218 4.82 -20.87 23.92
N ALA A 219 5.32 -22.08 24.13
CA ALA A 219 5.86 -23.00 23.11
C ALA A 219 4.77 -23.59 22.19
N GLY A 220 3.71 -22.84 21.91
CA GLY A 220 2.65 -23.24 20.98
C GLY A 220 3.01 -22.82 19.55
N PRO A 221 2.46 -23.49 18.52
CA PRO A 221 2.70 -23.11 17.13
C PRO A 221 2.24 -21.66 16.89
N ARG A 222 3.14 -20.84 16.34
CA ARG A 222 2.85 -19.48 15.93
C ARG A 222 1.86 -19.53 14.76
N LEU A 223 0.70 -18.88 14.91
CA LEU A 223 -0.34 -18.90 13.87
C LEU A 223 -0.06 -17.95 12.70
N LEU A 224 0.68 -16.87 12.94
CA LEU A 224 0.92 -15.81 11.96
C LEU A 224 2.41 -15.74 11.63
N PRO A 225 2.77 -15.39 10.38
CA PRO A 225 4.16 -15.38 9.94
C PRO A 225 5.00 -14.28 10.62
N THR A 226 6.32 -14.47 10.59
CA THR A 226 7.30 -13.42 10.87
C THR A 226 7.57 -12.56 9.64
N TYR A 227 8.27 -11.43 9.82
CA TYR A 227 8.76 -10.61 8.72
C TYR A 227 9.59 -11.42 7.74
N GLU A 228 10.53 -12.23 8.24
CA GLU A 228 11.31 -13.12 7.40
C GLU A 228 10.44 -14.07 6.57
N GLU A 229 9.49 -14.77 7.21
CA GLU A 229 8.60 -15.72 6.53
C GLU A 229 7.79 -15.07 5.41
N LEU A 230 7.30 -13.83 5.60
CA LEU A 230 6.61 -13.07 4.56
C LEU A 230 7.52 -12.74 3.37
N MET A 231 8.78 -12.41 3.65
CA MET A 231 9.74 -11.99 2.64
C MET A 231 10.31 -13.16 1.83
N ILE A 232 10.46 -14.33 2.45
CA ILE A 232 10.96 -15.55 1.80
C ILE A 232 9.84 -16.41 1.21
N ASP A 233 8.57 -16.05 1.42
CA ASP A 233 7.43 -16.70 0.78
C ASP A 233 7.57 -16.70 -0.75
N THR A 234 6.80 -17.56 -1.42
CA THR A 234 6.93 -17.81 -2.86
C THR A 234 5.65 -17.55 -3.63
N ASP A 235 5.82 -17.20 -4.90
CA ASP A 235 4.75 -17.16 -5.89
C ASP A 235 4.26 -18.58 -6.23
N GLU A 236 3.27 -18.67 -7.13
CA GLU A 236 2.67 -19.93 -7.54
C GLU A 236 3.62 -20.87 -8.31
N ASN A 237 4.79 -20.37 -8.73
CA ASN A 237 5.84 -21.14 -9.39
C ASN A 237 7.01 -21.47 -8.45
N GLY A 238 6.90 -21.17 -7.16
CA GLY A 238 7.94 -21.42 -6.16
C GLY A 238 9.08 -20.39 -6.18
N GLN A 239 8.89 -19.23 -6.83
CA GLN A 239 9.90 -18.17 -6.87
C GLN A 239 9.62 -17.10 -5.82
N GLN A 240 10.67 -16.63 -5.15
CA GLN A 240 10.62 -15.48 -4.25
C GLN A 240 10.56 -14.17 -5.06
N ARG A 241 9.55 -13.35 -4.78
CA ARG A 241 9.18 -12.12 -5.50
C ARG A 241 9.00 -10.91 -4.60
N SER A 242 9.21 -11.03 -3.29
CA SER A 242 9.10 -9.90 -2.36
C SER A 242 9.95 -8.71 -2.80
N PHE A 243 9.62 -7.52 -2.31
CA PHE A 243 10.33 -6.28 -2.69
C PHE A 243 11.84 -6.28 -2.36
N ILE A 244 12.31 -7.20 -1.51
CA ILE A 244 13.73 -7.43 -1.18
C ILE A 244 14.26 -8.80 -1.65
N ALA A 245 13.48 -9.55 -2.43
CA ALA A 245 13.88 -10.86 -2.94
C ALA A 245 15.16 -10.79 -3.81
N THR A 246 15.28 -9.72 -4.59
CA THR A 246 16.44 -9.43 -5.46
C THR A 246 16.89 -7.99 -5.26
N GLU A 247 18.12 -7.69 -5.67
CA GLU A 247 18.63 -6.32 -5.67
C GLU A 247 17.83 -5.43 -6.65
N GLU A 248 17.42 -5.98 -7.79
CA GLU A 248 16.60 -5.27 -8.78
C GLU A 248 15.25 -4.82 -8.20
N ASN A 249 14.58 -5.70 -7.43
CA ASN A 249 13.33 -5.37 -6.76
C ASN A 249 13.53 -4.23 -5.77
N PHE A 250 14.60 -4.29 -4.97
CA PHE A 250 14.90 -3.28 -3.97
C PHE A 250 15.23 -1.92 -4.61
N LEU A 251 16.06 -1.90 -5.65
CA LEU A 251 16.41 -0.66 -6.35
C LEU A 251 15.19 -0.05 -7.06
N THR A 252 14.29 -0.88 -7.58
CA THR A 252 13.01 -0.42 -8.13
C THR A 252 12.20 0.29 -7.05
N LEU A 253 12.00 -0.34 -5.88
CA LEU A 253 11.29 0.28 -4.76
C LEU A 253 11.98 1.56 -4.29
N GLN A 254 13.31 1.56 -4.20
CA GLN A 254 14.08 2.71 -3.81
C GLN A 254 13.87 3.89 -4.76
N GLN A 255 13.76 3.64 -6.06
CA GLN A 255 13.47 4.68 -7.02
C GLN A 255 12.07 5.28 -6.79
N PHE A 256 11.06 4.44 -6.55
CA PHE A 256 9.72 4.90 -6.17
C PHE A 256 9.72 5.80 -4.92
N GLU A 257 10.48 5.43 -3.89
CA GLU A 257 10.61 6.25 -2.69
C GLU A 257 11.32 7.57 -3.00
N LYS A 258 12.48 7.54 -3.69
CA LYS A 258 13.23 8.75 -4.07
C LYS A 258 12.42 9.71 -4.95
N ASP A 259 11.57 9.18 -5.81
CA ASP A 259 10.68 9.96 -6.68
C ASP A 259 9.38 10.40 -5.98
N ASN A 260 9.24 10.11 -4.68
CA ASN A 260 8.04 10.43 -3.89
C ASN A 260 6.74 9.83 -4.45
N LEU A 261 6.81 8.65 -5.08
CA LEU A 261 5.67 8.04 -5.77
C LEU A 261 4.88 7.02 -4.93
N ILE A 262 5.23 6.84 -3.65
CA ILE A 262 4.47 6.02 -2.69
C ILE A 262 3.91 6.94 -1.61
N VAL A 263 2.66 7.33 -1.74
CA VAL A 263 1.99 8.33 -0.89
C VAL A 263 1.18 7.61 0.20
N PRO A 264 1.63 7.62 1.47
CA PRO A 264 0.82 7.07 2.55
C PRO A 264 -0.24 8.07 3.02
N VAL A 265 -1.48 7.62 3.16
CA VAL A 265 -2.65 8.43 3.50
C VAL A 265 -3.40 7.79 4.66
N VAL A 266 -3.79 8.59 5.64
CA VAL A 266 -4.69 8.13 6.72
C VAL A 266 -6.12 8.12 6.18
N GLY A 267 -6.79 6.99 6.15
CA GLY A 267 -8.13 6.92 5.60
C GLY A 267 -8.91 5.68 5.99
N ASN A 268 -10.18 5.88 6.33
CA ASN A 268 -11.13 4.78 6.41
C ASN A 268 -11.63 4.48 4.99
N PHE A 269 -11.65 3.20 4.58
CA PHE A 269 -12.24 2.78 3.30
C PHE A 269 -13.71 3.16 3.16
N ALA A 270 -14.45 3.19 4.27
CA ALA A 270 -15.83 3.70 4.34
C ALA A 270 -15.91 5.21 4.61
N GLY A 271 -14.77 5.88 4.83
CA GLY A 271 -14.67 7.31 5.08
C GLY A 271 -15.03 8.15 3.86
N SER A 272 -15.41 9.40 4.07
CA SER A 272 -15.93 10.26 3.00
C SER A 272 -14.85 11.01 2.22
N THR A 273 -13.57 10.90 2.58
CA THR A 273 -12.50 11.77 2.06
C THR A 273 -11.42 10.97 1.34
N ALA A 274 -10.67 10.11 2.02
CA ALA A 274 -9.38 9.62 1.54
C ALA A 274 -9.44 8.95 0.16
N LEU A 275 -10.27 7.92 0.00
CA LEU A 275 -10.44 7.25 -1.30
C LEU A 275 -11.02 8.17 -2.37
N ARG A 276 -11.89 9.12 -1.99
CA ARG A 276 -12.47 10.08 -2.94
C ARG A 276 -11.45 11.10 -3.41
N SER A 277 -10.59 11.60 -2.52
CA SER A 277 -9.50 12.52 -2.85
C SER A 277 -8.49 11.85 -3.78
N VAL A 278 -8.09 10.61 -3.48
CA VAL A 278 -7.26 9.79 -4.39
C VAL A 278 -7.93 9.65 -5.75
N GLY A 279 -9.22 9.27 -5.80
CA GLY A 279 -9.96 9.16 -7.06
C GLY A 279 -10.03 10.46 -7.84
N SER A 280 -10.24 11.59 -7.17
CA SER A 280 -10.27 12.94 -7.79
C SER A 280 -8.92 13.32 -8.37
N TYR A 281 -7.85 13.16 -7.60
CA TYR A 281 -6.49 13.41 -8.08
C TYR A 281 -6.16 12.58 -9.32
N LEU A 282 -6.47 11.28 -9.29
CA LEU A 282 -6.22 10.39 -10.42
C LEU A 282 -7.05 10.76 -11.66
N ARG A 283 -8.31 11.17 -11.49
CA ARG A 283 -9.15 11.67 -12.61
C ARG A 283 -8.62 12.97 -13.19
N GLU A 284 -8.20 13.91 -12.34
CA GLU A 284 -7.55 15.16 -12.78
C GLU A 284 -6.27 14.91 -13.58
N HIS A 285 -5.62 13.76 -13.35
CA HIS A 285 -4.42 13.34 -14.05
C HIS A 285 -4.62 12.23 -15.08
N ASN A 286 -5.85 12.01 -15.55
CA ASN A 286 -6.20 10.98 -16.55
C ASN A 286 -5.60 9.59 -16.26
N THR A 287 -5.50 9.22 -14.98
CA THR A 287 -4.87 7.98 -14.55
C THR A 287 -5.91 7.05 -13.96
N LEU A 288 -5.92 5.81 -14.46
CA LEU A 288 -6.80 4.74 -13.98
C LEU A 288 -6.11 3.95 -12.88
N ILE A 289 -6.89 3.37 -11.98
CA ILE A 289 -6.38 2.41 -10.99
C ILE A 289 -6.16 1.07 -11.66
N SER A 290 -4.92 0.58 -11.67
CA SER A 290 -4.59 -0.75 -12.19
C SER A 290 -4.94 -1.83 -11.18
N ALA A 291 -4.65 -1.60 -9.90
CA ALA A 291 -4.89 -2.56 -8.84
C ALA A 291 -5.19 -1.86 -7.51
N PHE A 292 -6.08 -2.47 -6.73
CA PHE A 292 -6.43 -2.06 -5.39
C PHE A 292 -6.30 -3.25 -4.42
N TYR A 293 -5.25 -3.27 -3.60
CA TYR A 293 -5.10 -4.27 -2.55
C TYR A 293 -5.92 -3.89 -1.31
N THR A 294 -6.85 -4.76 -0.91
CA THR A 294 -7.80 -4.45 0.18
C THR A 294 -7.52 -5.22 1.47
N SER A 295 -6.53 -6.13 1.47
CA SER A 295 -6.37 -7.11 2.55
C SER A 295 -7.72 -7.78 2.85
N ASN A 296 -7.99 -8.09 4.11
CA ASN A 296 -9.26 -8.58 4.60
C ASN A 296 -10.16 -7.47 5.20
N VAL A 297 -9.89 -6.20 4.90
CA VAL A 297 -10.61 -5.03 5.46
C VAL A 297 -12.12 -5.16 5.29
N GLU A 298 -12.57 -5.67 4.14
CA GLU A 298 -14.00 -5.84 3.87
C GLU A 298 -14.70 -6.74 4.88
N GLN A 299 -14.04 -7.79 5.40
CA GLN A 299 -14.63 -8.62 6.46
C GLN A 299 -15.03 -7.79 7.70
N TYR A 300 -14.30 -6.72 8.00
CA TYR A 300 -14.64 -5.78 9.08
C TYR A 300 -15.74 -4.78 8.66
N LEU A 301 -15.69 -4.27 7.42
CA LEU A 301 -16.71 -3.34 6.92
C LEU A 301 -18.11 -3.97 6.86
N PHE A 302 -18.19 -5.28 6.58
CA PHE A 302 -19.45 -6.04 6.61
C PHE A 302 -19.94 -6.36 8.04
N MET A 303 -19.18 -6.05 9.09
CA MET A 303 -19.65 -6.16 10.48
C MET A 303 -20.58 -5.01 10.89
N THR A 304 -20.65 -3.95 10.08
CA THR A 304 -21.60 -2.84 10.27
C THR A 304 -22.56 -2.77 9.08
N SER A 305 -23.76 -2.21 9.28
CA SER A 305 -24.80 -2.21 8.24
C SER A 305 -24.50 -1.25 7.08
N GLU A 306 -23.66 -0.24 7.29
CA GLU A 306 -23.44 0.86 6.34
C GLU A 306 -22.01 0.97 5.82
N ASP A 307 -20.98 0.53 6.56
CA ASP A 307 -19.59 0.81 6.14
C ASP A 307 -19.22 0.12 4.84
N TRP A 308 -19.65 -1.13 4.63
CA TRP A 308 -19.42 -1.82 3.35
C TRP A 308 -20.12 -1.10 2.18
N LYS A 309 -21.34 -0.56 2.38
CA LYS A 309 -22.05 0.22 1.34
C LYS A 309 -21.32 1.53 1.04
N ASN A 310 -20.82 2.20 2.08
CA ASN A 310 -20.04 3.42 1.93
C ASN A 310 -18.73 3.14 1.18
N PHE A 311 -18.06 2.03 1.48
CA PHE A 311 -16.88 1.59 0.75
C PHE A 311 -17.17 1.36 -0.74
N TYR A 312 -18.19 0.57 -1.09
CA TYR A 312 -18.54 0.36 -2.50
C TYR A 312 -19.01 1.65 -3.19
N THR A 313 -19.66 2.56 -2.47
CA THR A 313 -19.97 3.91 -2.98
C THR A 313 -18.71 4.71 -3.29
N ASN A 314 -17.69 4.65 -2.42
CA ASN A 314 -16.41 5.31 -2.65
C ASN A 314 -15.66 4.70 -3.84
N VAL A 315 -15.59 3.36 -3.91
CA VAL A 315 -14.99 2.61 -5.03
C VAL A 315 -15.67 2.97 -6.35
N SER A 316 -16.99 3.10 -6.36
CA SER A 316 -17.77 3.51 -7.55
C SER A 316 -17.38 4.88 -8.08
N THR A 317 -16.71 5.72 -7.28
CA THR A 317 -16.21 6.99 -7.77
C THR A 317 -14.88 6.83 -8.52
N LEU A 318 -14.06 5.84 -8.19
CA LEU A 318 -12.66 5.76 -8.64
C LEU A 318 -12.54 5.67 -10.19
N PRO A 319 -11.45 6.18 -10.78
CA PRO A 319 -11.18 6.00 -12.20
C PRO A 319 -10.76 4.55 -12.49
N LEU A 320 -11.66 3.77 -13.10
CA LEU A 320 -11.51 2.33 -13.32
C LEU A 320 -11.70 1.97 -14.80
N ASP A 321 -11.10 0.86 -15.23
CA ASP A 321 -11.42 0.18 -16.49
C ASP A 321 -11.69 -1.31 -16.27
N SER A 322 -11.87 -2.05 -17.37
CA SER A 322 -12.09 -3.50 -17.33
C SER A 322 -10.89 -4.30 -16.81
N ASN A 323 -9.71 -3.69 -16.70
CA ASN A 323 -8.51 -4.32 -16.16
C ASN A 323 -8.33 -4.00 -14.67
N SER A 324 -8.95 -2.96 -14.12
CA SER A 324 -8.88 -2.63 -12.70
C SER A 324 -9.30 -3.81 -11.83
N THR A 325 -8.42 -4.25 -10.92
CA THR A 325 -8.69 -5.41 -10.03
C THR A 325 -8.55 -5.06 -8.56
N PHE A 326 -9.37 -5.70 -7.75
CA PHE A 326 -9.03 -5.92 -6.35
C PHE A 326 -8.04 -7.06 -6.21
N ILE A 327 -7.14 -6.93 -5.24
CA ILE A 327 -6.27 -8.00 -4.74
C ILE A 327 -6.74 -8.31 -3.31
N ARG A 328 -7.26 -9.53 -3.11
CA ARG A 328 -7.91 -9.96 -1.87
C ARG A 328 -7.30 -11.24 -1.32
N PRO A 329 -6.62 -11.18 -0.18
CA PRO A 329 -6.38 -12.31 0.69
C PRO A 329 -7.70 -12.78 1.31
N LEU A 330 -8.08 -14.03 1.04
CA LEU A 330 -9.23 -14.68 1.66
C LEU A 330 -8.75 -15.73 2.67
N ILE A 331 -9.45 -15.81 3.80
CA ILE A 331 -9.20 -16.83 4.82
C ILE A 331 -9.89 -18.12 4.39
N ASN A 332 -9.10 -19.11 3.97
CA ASN A 332 -9.57 -20.45 3.64
C ASN A 332 -9.58 -21.34 4.88
N THR A 333 -10.71 -22.01 5.13
CA THR A 333 -10.93 -22.87 6.30
C THR A 333 -10.85 -24.37 6.00
N GLY A 334 -10.51 -24.75 4.75
CA GLY A 334 -10.53 -26.11 4.24
C GLY A 334 -11.89 -26.53 3.65
N ASN A 335 -12.99 -25.94 4.13
CA ASN A 335 -14.34 -26.16 3.59
C ASN A 335 -14.85 -24.97 2.76
N GLY A 336 -13.95 -24.04 2.40
CA GLY A 336 -14.27 -22.78 1.72
C GLY A 336 -13.77 -21.55 2.48
N TYR A 337 -14.14 -20.37 1.96
CA TYR A 337 -13.77 -19.07 2.50
C TYR A 337 -14.75 -18.59 3.57
N THR A 338 -14.23 -17.91 4.60
CA THR A 338 -15.04 -17.36 5.71
C THR A 338 -15.27 -15.86 5.56
N ALA A 339 -16.45 -15.38 5.98
CA ALA A 339 -16.71 -13.95 6.15
C ALA A 339 -16.19 -13.39 7.48
N SER A 340 -15.85 -14.25 8.44
CA SER A 340 -15.29 -13.83 9.72
C SER A 340 -13.78 -13.52 9.59
N PRO A 341 -13.30 -12.41 10.16
CA PRO A 341 -11.87 -12.08 10.21
C PRO A 341 -11.09 -12.89 11.27
N GLN A 342 -11.72 -13.84 11.96
CA GLN A 342 -11.08 -14.63 13.00
C GLN A 342 -10.24 -15.79 12.43
N PHE A 343 -8.98 -15.87 12.86
CA PHE A 343 -8.10 -16.98 12.53
C PHE A 343 -8.47 -18.26 13.30
N ARG A 344 -8.34 -19.40 12.63
CA ARG A 344 -8.59 -20.75 13.19
C ARG A 344 -7.37 -21.64 12.98
N PRO A 345 -7.07 -22.64 13.84
CA PRO A 345 -5.82 -23.43 13.80
C PRO A 345 -5.46 -24.21 12.52
N THR A 346 -6.22 -24.06 11.43
CA THR A 346 -6.00 -24.71 10.12
C THR A 346 -6.23 -23.75 8.95
N PHE A 347 -6.31 -22.44 9.23
CA PHE A 347 -6.54 -21.46 8.18
C PHE A 347 -5.32 -21.35 7.27
N HIS A 348 -5.55 -21.00 6.01
CA HIS A 348 -4.51 -20.52 5.12
C HIS A 348 -5.06 -19.35 4.31
N TRP A 349 -4.15 -18.50 3.86
CA TRP A 349 -4.49 -17.39 2.97
C TRP A 349 -4.49 -17.86 1.52
N ASP A 350 -5.56 -17.54 0.81
CA ASP A 350 -5.58 -17.55 -0.65
C ASP A 350 -5.71 -16.10 -1.13
N THR A 351 -4.65 -15.56 -1.72
CA THR A 351 -4.73 -14.28 -2.42
C THR A 351 -5.38 -14.50 -3.77
N VAL A 352 -6.41 -13.72 -4.08
CA VAL A 352 -7.21 -13.83 -5.30
C VAL A 352 -7.49 -12.46 -5.90
N LEU A 353 -7.80 -12.45 -7.21
CA LEU A 353 -8.10 -11.24 -7.97
C LEU A 353 -9.60 -11.17 -8.28
N PHE A 354 -10.19 -9.98 -8.18
CA PHE A 354 -11.58 -9.71 -8.56
C PHE A 354 -11.66 -8.45 -9.43
N PRO A 355 -12.34 -8.48 -10.60
CA PRO A 355 -12.60 -7.27 -11.37
C PRO A 355 -13.38 -6.24 -10.54
N ILE A 356 -12.88 -5.01 -10.45
CA ILE A 356 -13.54 -3.97 -9.64
C ILE A 356 -14.89 -3.59 -10.27
N ALA A 357 -14.95 -3.50 -11.60
CA ALA A 357 -16.15 -3.12 -12.34
C ALA A 357 -17.32 -4.08 -12.09
N ASP A 358 -17.06 -5.39 -12.08
CA ASP A 358 -18.09 -6.42 -11.89
C ASP A 358 -18.69 -6.35 -10.48
N LEU A 359 -17.85 -6.12 -9.46
CA LEU A 359 -18.30 -5.94 -8.09
C LEU A 359 -19.10 -4.66 -7.88
N VAL A 360 -18.67 -3.55 -8.48
CA VAL A 360 -19.44 -2.30 -8.46
C VAL A 360 -20.79 -2.49 -9.17
N ALA A 361 -20.83 -3.22 -10.29
CA ALA A 361 -22.06 -3.53 -10.99
C ALA A 361 -23.00 -4.40 -10.13
N ALA A 362 -22.47 -5.45 -9.49
CA ALA A 362 -23.22 -6.30 -8.57
C ALA A 362 -23.78 -5.52 -7.37
N PHE A 363 -22.97 -4.63 -6.78
CA PHE A 363 -23.40 -3.72 -5.72
C PHE A 363 -24.57 -2.84 -6.17
N ASN A 364 -24.43 -2.15 -7.32
CA ASN A 364 -25.46 -1.26 -7.85
C ASN A 364 -26.74 -1.98 -8.25
N ALA A 365 -26.66 -3.25 -8.63
CA ALA A 365 -27.80 -4.10 -8.94
C ALA A 365 -28.47 -4.69 -7.69
N GLY A 366 -27.95 -4.43 -6.48
CA GLY A 366 -28.47 -4.98 -5.22
C GLY A 366 -28.17 -6.47 -5.04
N MET A 367 -27.14 -7.01 -5.70
CA MET A 367 -26.76 -8.42 -5.61
C MET A 367 -25.80 -8.73 -4.44
N ILE A 368 -25.31 -7.71 -3.74
CA ILE A 368 -24.43 -7.85 -2.58
C ILE A 368 -25.23 -7.47 -1.34
N GLU A 369 -25.53 -8.45 -0.49
CA GLU A 369 -26.18 -8.26 0.81
C GLU A 369 -25.23 -8.60 1.97
N ASN A 370 -24.28 -9.49 1.73
CA ASN A 370 -23.30 -9.94 2.71
C ASN A 370 -21.95 -10.28 2.04
N TYR A 371 -20.91 -10.53 2.85
CA TYR A 371 -19.57 -10.76 2.32
C TYR A 371 -19.43 -12.09 1.53
N TYR A 372 -20.29 -13.09 1.76
CA TYR A 372 -20.25 -14.30 0.93
C TYR A 372 -20.67 -14.02 -0.51
N ASP A 373 -21.56 -13.05 -0.74
CA ASP A 373 -21.94 -12.64 -2.09
C ASP A 373 -20.72 -12.05 -2.82
N VAL A 374 -19.91 -11.23 -2.13
CA VAL A 374 -18.63 -10.71 -2.65
C VAL A 374 -17.71 -11.86 -3.05
N ILE A 375 -17.52 -12.85 -2.19
CA ILE A 375 -16.67 -14.02 -2.47
C ILE A 375 -17.18 -14.78 -3.71
N GLN A 376 -18.49 -14.90 -3.89
CA GLN A 376 -19.10 -15.65 -4.99
C GLN A 376 -18.98 -14.96 -6.35
N THR A 377 -18.82 -13.63 -6.39
CA THR A 377 -18.59 -12.89 -7.65
C THR A 377 -17.30 -13.24 -8.38
N ARG A 378 -16.43 -14.05 -7.77
CA ARG A 378 -15.20 -14.58 -8.39
C ARG A 378 -15.48 -15.44 -9.63
N ASN A 379 -16.65 -16.09 -9.68
CA ASN A 379 -16.95 -17.19 -10.60
C ASN A 379 -17.76 -16.75 -11.82
#